data_AF-A0AAX2B5N4-F1
#
_entry.id   AF-A0AAX2B5N4-F1
#
_cell.length_a   1.000
_cell.length_b   1.000
_cell.length_c   1.000
_cell.angle_alpha   90.00
_cell.angle_beta   90.00
_cell.angle_gamma   90.00
#
_symmetry.space_group_name_H-M   'P 1'
#
loop_
_entity.id
_entity.type
_entity.pdbx_description
1 polymer ?
#
loop_
_entity_poly.entity_id
_entity_poly.type
_entity_poly.pdbx_seq_one_letter_code
_entity_poly.pdbx_strand_id
1 'polypeptide(L)'
;MTTDITELALLVSKAKASVFTLEYISQFEPADIDSDDFDLRLEVDGRDTGTNVSIVDECGQAAKVIGALVEALEKAQQRIDELENDEVRQRLANAEHQLYMAELAKNNLRASRKAQFRKRKAAEQRITELESRTVTVENLQESAYRAGLTAGWNLGLANNNDGFNKCLAAHTAGFKVKAE
;
A
#
# COMPACT_ATOMS: atom_id res chain seq x y z
N MET A 1 -17.20 8.93 26.02
CA MET A 1 -18.32 8.12 26.51
C MET A 1 -18.99 7.53 25.29
N THR A 2 -18.65 6.29 24.94
CA THR A 2 -19.39 5.54 23.93
C THR A 2 -20.61 4.98 24.62
N THR A 3 -21.78 5.58 24.40
CA THR A 3 -23.05 4.96 24.78
C THR A 3 -23.08 3.59 24.10
N ASP A 4 -23.24 2.51 24.86
CA ASP A 4 -23.31 1.16 24.29
C ASP A 4 -24.45 1.14 23.26
N ILE A 5 -24.22 0.59 22.07
CA ILE A 5 -25.22 0.52 20.99
C ILE A 5 -26.54 -0.11 21.51
N THR A 6 -26.42 -1.02 22.48
CA THR A 6 -27.54 -1.68 23.15
C THR A 6 -28.34 -0.72 24.04
N GLU A 7 -27.67 0.21 24.71
CA GLU A 7 -28.32 1.24 25.54
C GLU A 7 -29.04 2.28 24.69
N LEU A 8 -28.44 2.69 23.56
CA LEU A 8 -29.07 3.65 22.65
C LEU A 8 -30.34 3.07 22.00
N ALA A 9 -30.27 1.83 21.51
CA ALA A 9 -31.43 1.15 20.93
C ALA A 9 -32.57 0.99 21.95
N LEU A 10 -32.22 0.67 23.20
CA LEU A 10 -33.19 0.59 24.30
C LEU A 10 -33.82 1.96 24.61
N LEU A 11 -33.03 3.04 24.62
CA LEU A 11 -33.53 4.40 24.84
C LEU A 11 -34.47 4.85 23.72
N VAL A 12 -34.11 4.60 22.45
CA VAL A 12 -34.98 4.89 21.30
C VAL A 12 -36.30 4.13 21.41
N SER A 13 -36.25 2.85 21.78
CA SER A 13 -37.46 2.03 21.99
C SER A 13 -38.36 2.60 23.10
N LYS A 14 -37.77 3.01 24.24
CA LYS A 14 -38.50 3.66 25.34
C LYS A 14 -39.09 5.00 24.92
N ALA A 15 -38.34 5.82 24.17
CA ALA A 15 -38.82 7.09 23.67
C ALA A 15 -40.01 6.91 22.72
N LYS A 16 -39.95 5.92 21.81
CA LYS A 16 -41.08 5.58 20.93
C LYS A 16 -42.31 5.13 21.69
N ALA A 17 -42.14 4.31 22.73
CA ALA A 17 -43.26 3.93 23.61
C ALA A 17 -43.88 5.14 24.33
N SER A 18 -43.04 6.07 24.82
CA SER A 18 -43.50 7.32 25.43
C SER A 18 -44.26 8.20 24.43
N VAL A 19 -43.75 8.36 23.20
CA VAL A 19 -44.43 9.11 22.13
C VAL A 19 -45.79 8.51 21.85
N PHE A 20 -45.88 7.18 21.72
CA PHE A 20 -47.14 6.49 21.46
C PHE A 20 -48.19 6.79 22.55
N THR A 21 -47.81 6.73 23.83
CA THR A 21 -48.71 7.06 24.94
C THR A 21 -49.12 8.53 24.93
N LEU A 22 -48.17 9.45 24.75
CA LEU A 22 -48.44 10.89 24.73
C LEU A 22 -49.32 11.29 23.54
N GLU A 23 -49.07 10.71 22.38
CA GLU A 23 -49.88 10.93 21.17
C GLU A 23 -51.31 10.41 21.37
N TYR A 24 -51.47 9.24 22.00
CA TYR A 24 -52.80 8.71 22.33
C TYR A 24 -53.57 9.63 23.28
N ILE A 25 -52.94 10.15 24.33
CA ILE A 25 -53.56 11.12 25.25
C ILE A 25 -53.94 12.40 24.51
N SER A 26 -53.12 12.85 23.56
CA SER A 26 -53.39 14.08 22.79
C SER A 26 -54.56 13.99 21.80
N GLN A 27 -55.13 12.80 21.60
CA GLN A 27 -56.27 12.59 20.68
C GLN A 27 -57.64 12.83 21.35
N PHE A 28 -57.69 12.97 22.67
CA PHE A 28 -58.92 13.25 23.41
C PHE A 28 -59.30 14.73 23.28
N GLU A 29 -60.60 15.04 23.36
CA GLU A 29 -61.02 16.43 23.54
C GLU A 29 -60.71 16.85 25.00
N PRO A 30 -60.22 18.08 25.25
CA PRO A 30 -59.94 18.56 26.61
C PRO A 30 -61.12 18.39 27.59
N ALA A 31 -62.35 18.51 27.10
CA ALA A 31 -63.56 18.35 27.90
C ALA A 31 -63.83 16.90 28.34
N ASP A 32 -63.22 15.91 27.67
CA ASP A 32 -63.36 14.49 27.99
C ASP A 32 -62.35 14.02 29.05
N ILE A 33 -61.35 14.85 29.39
CA ILE A 33 -60.39 14.59 30.46
C ILE A 33 -60.75 15.43 31.68
N ASP A 34 -61.13 14.75 32.76
CA ASP A 34 -61.37 15.39 34.05
C ASP A 34 -60.11 16.16 34.48
N SER A 35 -60.25 17.47 34.66
CA SER A 35 -59.15 18.37 35.06
C SER A 35 -57.99 18.44 34.06
N ASP A 36 -58.28 18.46 32.75
CA ASP A 36 -57.28 18.70 31.71
C ASP A 36 -56.47 19.99 31.93
N ASP A 37 -57.16 21.06 32.37
CA ASP A 37 -56.54 22.34 32.69
C ASP A 37 -55.97 22.36 34.11
N PHE A 38 -54.64 22.28 34.22
CA PHE A 38 -53.92 22.46 35.47
C PHE A 38 -53.53 23.93 35.66
N ASP A 39 -54.09 24.57 36.68
CA ASP A 39 -53.76 25.96 37.03
C ASP A 39 -52.48 26.02 37.89
N LEU A 40 -51.36 26.38 37.28
CA LEU A 40 -50.11 26.61 37.99
C LEU A 40 -50.07 28.06 38.47
N ARG A 41 -50.19 28.28 39.79
CA ARG A 41 -49.96 29.59 40.40
C ARG A 41 -48.54 29.65 40.96
N LEU A 42 -47.67 30.31 40.20
CA LEU A 42 -46.26 30.48 40.53
C LEU A 42 -46.00 31.96 40.80
N GLU A 43 -45.27 32.27 41.86
CA GLU A 43 -44.82 33.64 42.16
C GLU A 43 -43.30 33.69 42.12
N VAL A 44 -42.76 34.55 41.25
CA VAL A 44 -41.32 34.81 41.15
C VAL A 44 -41.09 36.31 41.31
N ASP A 45 -40.25 36.69 42.27
CA ASP A 45 -39.94 38.09 42.61
C ASP A 45 -41.17 38.97 42.84
N GLY A 46 -42.20 38.44 43.52
CA GLY A 46 -43.42 39.17 43.84
C GLY A 46 -44.39 39.35 42.66
N ARG A 47 -44.15 38.68 41.52
CA ARG A 47 -45.02 38.73 40.33
C ARG A 47 -45.68 37.37 40.11
N ASP A 48 -46.97 37.39 39.77
CA ASP A 48 -47.68 36.21 39.31
C ASP A 48 -47.17 35.82 37.92
N THR A 49 -46.51 34.67 37.86
CA THR A 49 -46.02 34.02 36.63
C THR A 49 -46.77 32.72 36.38
N GLY A 50 -47.95 32.57 36.98
CA GLY A 50 -48.79 31.41 36.79
C GLY A 50 -49.27 31.24 35.36
N THR A 51 -49.57 30.00 34.99
CA THR A 51 -50.13 29.63 33.69
C THR A 51 -51.07 28.45 33.85
N ASN A 52 -52.05 28.36 32.96
CA ASN A 52 -52.81 27.13 32.81
C ASN A 52 -52.05 26.22 31.85
N VAL A 53 -52.04 24.92 32.16
CA VAL A 53 -51.40 23.89 31.35
C VAL A 53 -52.44 22.82 31.04
N SER A 54 -52.72 22.60 29.75
CA SER A 54 -53.58 21.51 29.30
C SER A 54 -52.77 20.23 29.16
N ILE A 55 -53.27 19.13 29.71
CA ILE A 55 -52.62 17.81 29.60
C ILE A 55 -52.64 17.34 28.14
N VAL A 56 -53.76 17.49 27.43
CA VAL A 56 -53.91 17.15 26.01
C VAL A 56 -52.88 17.91 25.17
N ASP A 57 -52.78 19.22 25.36
CA ASP A 57 -51.88 20.06 24.58
C ASP A 57 -50.41 19.73 24.85
N GLU A 58 -50.01 19.60 26.12
CA GLU A 58 -48.63 19.28 26.49
C GLU A 58 -48.24 17.88 26.03
N CYS A 59 -49.13 16.89 26.15
CA CYS A 59 -48.89 15.54 25.64
C CYS A 59 -48.70 15.57 24.12
N GLY A 60 -49.52 16.34 23.39
CA GLY A 60 -49.38 16.51 21.94
C GLY A 60 -48.07 17.21 21.54
N GLN A 61 -47.68 18.25 22.27
CA GLN A 61 -46.40 18.95 22.02
C GLN A 61 -45.20 18.06 22.34
N ALA A 62 -45.21 17.38 23.48
CA ALA A 62 -44.14 16.47 23.88
C ALA A 62 -44.00 15.29 22.91
N ALA A 63 -45.11 14.69 22.47
CA ALA A 63 -45.09 13.62 21.45
C ALA A 63 -44.42 14.09 20.15
N LYS A 64 -44.78 15.29 19.66
CA LYS A 64 -44.18 15.87 18.44
C LYS A 64 -42.68 16.12 18.59
N VAL A 65 -42.25 16.75 19.69
CA VAL A 65 -40.83 17.07 19.92
C VAL A 65 -40.01 15.80 20.08
N ILE A 66 -40.45 14.86 20.93
CA ILE A 66 -39.74 13.60 21.15
C ILE A 66 -39.71 12.76 19.86
N GLY A 67 -40.82 12.71 19.11
CA GLY A 67 -40.88 12.03 17.82
C GLY A 67 -39.88 12.58 16.80
N ALA A 68 -39.81 13.92 16.66
CA ALA A 68 -38.85 14.57 15.78
C ALA A 68 -37.39 14.31 16.19
N LEU A 69 -37.11 14.30 17.50
CA LEU A 69 -35.77 13.97 18.02
C LEU A 69 -35.39 12.51 17.75
N VAL A 70 -36.33 11.57 17.93
CA VAL A 70 -36.09 10.16 17.62
C VAL A 70 -35.81 9.97 16.13
N GLU A 71 -36.59 10.60 15.25
CA GLU A 71 -36.37 10.52 13.81
C GLU A 71 -35.00 11.10 13.40
N ALA A 72 -34.64 12.26 13.94
CA ALA A 72 -33.35 12.89 13.69
C ALA A 72 -32.19 12.00 14.18
N LEU A 73 -32.34 11.35 15.33
CA LEU A 73 -31.35 10.44 15.89
C LEU A 73 -31.17 9.17 15.05
N GLU A 74 -32.27 8.58 14.56
CA GLU A 74 -32.21 7.42 13.67
C GLU A 74 -31.52 7.75 12.34
N LYS A 75 -31.84 8.92 11.75
CA LYS A 75 -31.15 9.42 10.55
C LYS A 75 -29.66 9.67 10.79
N ALA A 76 -29.30 10.24 11.94
CA ALA A 76 -27.91 10.46 12.30
C ALA A 76 -27.15 9.13 12.46
N GLN A 77 -27.76 8.11 13.07
CA GLN A 77 -27.16 6.79 13.21
C GLN A 77 -26.93 6.14 11.84
N GLN A 78 -27.94 6.15 10.96
CA GLN A 78 -27.79 5.63 9.59
C GLN A 78 -26.65 6.32 8.84
N ARG A 79 -26.52 7.64 9.00
CA ARG A 79 -25.44 8.39 8.36
C ARG A 79 -24.06 8.03 8.89
N ILE A 80 -23.93 7.74 10.19
CA ILE A 80 -22.68 7.26 10.79
C ILE A 80 -22.33 5.90 10.17
N ASP A 81 -23.28 4.97 10.13
CA ASP A 81 -23.07 3.63 9.58
C ASP A 81 -22.64 3.69 8.10
N GLU A 82 -23.24 4.57 7.30
CA GLU A 82 -22.82 4.81 5.91
C GLU A 82 -21.37 5.30 5.80
N LEU A 83 -21.01 6.30 6.61
CA LEU A 83 -19.66 6.89 6.58
C LEU A 83 -18.59 5.90 7.03
N GLU A 84 -18.86 5.09 8.05
CA GLU A 84 -17.95 4.04 8.50
C GLU A 84 -17.74 3.00 7.39
N ASN A 85 -18.81 2.60 6.69
CA ASN A 85 -18.71 1.68 5.57
C ASN A 85 -17.89 2.26 4.40
N ASP A 86 -18.11 3.52 4.05
CA ASP A 86 -17.37 4.19 2.99
C ASP A 86 -15.88 4.36 3.34
N GLU A 87 -15.59 4.71 4.59
CA GLU A 87 -14.20 4.79 5.08
C GLU A 87 -13.49 3.44 4.99
N VAL A 88 -14.15 2.35 5.42
CA VAL A 88 -13.61 0.99 5.32
C VAL A 88 -13.35 0.61 3.86
N ARG A 89 -14.27 0.91 2.95
CA ARG A 89 -14.11 0.65 1.50
C ARG A 89 -12.93 1.43 0.92
N GLN A 90 -12.80 2.71 1.29
CA GLN A 90 -11.69 3.54 0.81
C GLN A 90 -10.34 3.05 1.34
N ARG A 91 -10.26 2.68 2.62
CA ARG A 91 -9.05 2.11 3.23
C ARG A 91 -8.65 0.80 2.54
N LEU A 92 -9.62 -0.07 2.23
CA LEU A 92 -9.38 -1.31 1.52
C LEU A 92 -8.82 -1.06 0.11
N ALA A 93 -9.49 -0.20 -0.68
CA ALA A 93 -9.04 0.13 -2.03
C ALA A 93 -7.62 0.73 -2.05
N ASN A 94 -7.31 1.58 -1.06
CA ASN A 94 -5.97 2.15 -0.90
C ASN A 94 -4.92 1.07 -0.57
N ALA A 95 -5.26 0.12 0.32
CA ALA A 95 -4.37 -0.98 0.67
C ALA A 95 -4.12 -1.92 -0.52
N GLU A 96 -5.16 -2.26 -1.28
CA GLU A 96 -5.06 -3.07 -2.50
C GLU A 96 -4.14 -2.40 -3.54
N HIS A 97 -4.32 -1.09 -3.76
CA HIS A 97 -3.46 -0.34 -4.67
C HIS A 97 -1.99 -0.35 -4.22
N GLN A 98 -1.72 -0.14 -2.93
CA GLN A 98 -0.36 -0.17 -2.40
C GLN A 98 0.29 -1.56 -2.53
N LEU A 99 -0.46 -2.63 -2.28
CA LEU A 99 0.02 -4.00 -2.47
C LEU A 99 0.38 -4.27 -3.92
N TYR A 100 -0.48 -3.86 -4.85
CA TYR A 100 -0.22 -3.98 -6.29
C TYR A 100 1.06 -3.24 -6.70
N MET A 101 1.24 -1.99 -6.26
CA MET A 101 2.41 -1.19 -6.57
C MET A 101 3.70 -1.80 -5.95
N ALA A 102 3.62 -2.32 -4.74
CA ALA A 102 4.73 -2.99 -4.08
C ALA A 102 5.13 -4.29 -4.81
N GLU A 103 4.15 -5.06 -5.30
CA GLU A 103 4.40 -6.28 -6.06
C GLU A 103 5.04 -5.98 -7.42
N LEU A 104 4.56 -4.96 -8.12
CA LEU A 104 5.17 -4.49 -9.37
C LEU A 104 6.62 -4.05 -9.16
N ALA A 105 6.89 -3.25 -8.12
CA ALA A 105 8.24 -2.82 -7.78
C ALA A 105 9.17 -4.02 -7.48
N LYS A 106 8.68 -5.00 -6.71
CA LYS A 106 9.42 -6.24 -6.40
C LYS A 106 9.73 -7.05 -7.65
N ASN A 107 8.79 -7.17 -8.57
CA ASN A 107 8.98 -7.88 -9.83
C ASN A 107 10.00 -7.18 -10.74
N ASN A 108 9.94 -5.85 -10.84
CA ASN A 108 10.91 -5.04 -11.57
C ASN A 108 12.33 -5.18 -11.01
N LEU A 109 12.47 -5.13 -9.68
CA LEU A 109 13.77 -5.35 -9.01
C LEU A 109 14.31 -6.76 -9.25
N ARG A 110 13.46 -7.79 -9.18
CA ARG A 110 13.85 -9.18 -9.48
C ARG A 110 14.33 -9.33 -10.91
N ALA A 111 13.61 -8.76 -11.88
CA ALA A 111 13.99 -8.79 -13.29
C ALA A 111 15.33 -8.08 -13.52
N SER A 112 15.51 -6.89 -12.95
CA SER A 112 16.76 -6.12 -13.02
C SER A 112 17.95 -6.89 -12.44
N ARG A 113 17.81 -7.45 -11.22
CA ARG A 113 18.85 -8.27 -10.59
C ARG A 113 19.20 -9.50 -11.42
N LYS A 114 18.21 -10.18 -11.99
CA LYS A 114 18.43 -11.34 -12.87
C LYS A 114 19.21 -10.95 -14.13
N ALA A 115 18.90 -9.81 -14.73
CA ALA A 115 19.63 -9.30 -15.90
C ALA A 115 21.07 -8.92 -15.53
N GLN A 116 21.29 -8.24 -14.41
CA GLN A 116 22.62 -7.89 -13.91
C GLN A 116 23.46 -9.15 -13.62
N PHE A 117 22.87 -10.16 -12.98
CA PHE A 117 23.55 -11.42 -12.70
C PHE A 117 23.99 -12.13 -13.99
N ARG A 118 23.13 -12.17 -15.01
CA ARG A 118 23.49 -12.73 -16.33
C ARG A 118 24.66 -11.98 -16.97
N LYS A 119 24.65 -10.64 -16.94
CA LYS A 119 25.75 -9.82 -17.46
C LYS A 119 27.06 -10.09 -16.72
N ARG A 120 27.01 -10.14 -15.39
CA ARG A 120 28.17 -10.42 -14.55
C ARG A 120 28.76 -11.81 -14.84
N LYS A 121 27.90 -12.83 -14.94
CA LYS A 121 28.34 -14.20 -15.28
C LYS A 121 29.01 -14.27 -16.65
N ALA A 122 28.45 -13.59 -17.66
CA ALA A 122 29.05 -13.55 -19.00
C ALA A 122 30.40 -12.80 -19.01
N ALA A 123 30.51 -11.71 -18.24
CA ALA A 123 31.76 -10.97 -18.09
C ALA A 123 32.83 -11.81 -17.37
N GLU A 124 32.47 -12.51 -16.29
CA GLU A 124 33.37 -13.43 -15.57
C GLU A 124 33.88 -14.54 -16.50
N GLN A 125 33.01 -15.16 -17.30
CA GLN A 125 33.41 -16.16 -18.30
C GLN A 125 34.39 -15.58 -19.34
N ARG A 126 34.14 -14.36 -19.82
CA ARG A 126 35.01 -13.70 -20.80
C ARG A 126 36.37 -13.34 -20.20
N ILE A 127 36.41 -12.92 -18.93
CA ILE A 127 37.67 -12.65 -18.22
C ILE A 127 38.48 -13.94 -18.12
N THR A 128 37.89 -15.05 -17.67
CA THR A 128 38.59 -16.35 -17.59
C THR A 128 39.13 -16.81 -18.95
N GLU A 129 38.35 -16.66 -20.03
CA GLU A 129 38.82 -16.96 -21.38
C GLU A 129 40.03 -16.09 -21.77
N LEU A 130 39.94 -14.78 -21.54
CA LEU A 130 41.02 -13.84 -21.87
C LEU A 130 42.28 -14.13 -21.05
N GLU A 131 42.16 -14.38 -19.75
CA GLU A 131 43.28 -14.75 -18.88
C GLU A 131 43.98 -16.02 -19.38
N SER A 132 43.22 -17.05 -19.76
CA SER A 132 43.79 -18.30 -20.32
C SER A 132 44.53 -18.07 -21.65
N ARG A 133 44.01 -17.18 -22.50
CA ARG A 133 44.62 -16.83 -23.78
C ARG A 133 45.90 -16.02 -23.57
N THR A 134 45.91 -15.08 -22.64
CA THR A 134 47.11 -14.29 -22.31
C THR A 134 48.23 -15.20 -21.83
N VAL A 135 47.95 -16.12 -20.90
CA VAL A 135 48.94 -17.12 -20.43
C VAL A 135 49.46 -17.98 -21.59
N THR A 136 48.58 -18.40 -22.50
CA THR A 136 48.99 -19.18 -23.68
C THR A 136 49.89 -18.39 -24.63
N VAL A 137 49.56 -17.11 -24.87
CA VAL A 137 50.37 -16.22 -25.72
C VAL A 137 51.74 -15.98 -25.10
N GLU A 138 51.83 -15.72 -23.80
CA GLU A 138 53.10 -15.56 -23.09
C GLU A 138 53.98 -16.81 -23.21
N ASN A 139 53.39 -17.99 -22.99
CA ASN A 139 54.10 -19.27 -23.13
C ASN A 139 54.60 -19.50 -24.57
N LEU A 140 53.79 -19.17 -25.59
CA LEU A 140 54.18 -19.27 -26.99
C LEU A 140 55.31 -18.29 -27.34
N GLN A 141 55.25 -17.06 -26.83
CA GLN A 141 56.30 -16.07 -27.00
C GLN A 141 57.61 -16.53 -26.36
N GLU A 142 57.57 -17.05 -25.13
CA GLU A 142 58.76 -17.57 -24.46
C GLU A 142 59.35 -18.77 -25.20
N SER A 143 58.50 -19.70 -25.65
CA SER A 143 58.93 -20.85 -26.44
C SER A 143 59.58 -20.44 -27.77
N ALA A 144 58.97 -19.50 -28.49
CA ALA A 144 59.53 -18.95 -29.73
C ALA A 144 60.87 -18.24 -29.49
N TYR A 145 61.01 -17.50 -28.39
CA TYR A 145 62.27 -16.88 -28.01
C TYR A 145 63.37 -17.92 -27.72
N ARG A 146 63.07 -18.96 -26.94
CA ARG A 146 64.00 -20.07 -26.65
C ARG A 146 64.41 -20.85 -27.90
N ALA A 147 63.45 -21.13 -28.79
CA ALA A 147 63.72 -21.79 -30.06
C ALA A 147 64.60 -20.92 -30.97
N GLY A 148 64.35 -19.61 -30.99
CA GLY A 148 65.18 -18.63 -31.69
C GLY A 148 66.63 -18.64 -31.20
N LEU A 149 66.83 -18.57 -29.89
CA LEU A 149 68.16 -18.70 -29.27
C LEU A 149 68.87 -20.00 -29.66
N THR A 150 68.14 -21.11 -29.68
CA THR A 150 68.68 -22.43 -30.02
C THR A 150 69.13 -22.51 -31.48
N ALA A 151 68.37 -21.90 -32.39
CA ALA A 151 68.70 -21.83 -33.82
C ALA A 151 69.71 -20.72 -34.17
N GLY A 152 70.21 -19.97 -33.17
CA GLY A 152 71.31 -19.02 -33.31
C GLY A 152 70.91 -17.55 -33.42
N TRP A 153 69.63 -17.20 -33.28
CA TRP A 153 69.18 -15.80 -33.20
C TRP A 153 69.25 -15.28 -31.77
N ASN A 154 69.83 -14.09 -31.59
CA ASN A 154 69.96 -13.44 -30.29
C ASN A 154 69.59 -11.96 -30.40
N LEU A 155 68.55 -11.56 -29.66
CA LEU A 155 67.98 -10.21 -29.68
C LEU A 155 68.95 -9.12 -29.17
N GLY A 156 69.95 -9.48 -28.36
CA GLY A 156 70.93 -8.53 -27.80
C GLY A 156 72.17 -8.29 -28.67
N LEU A 157 72.28 -8.98 -29.82
CA LEU A 157 73.45 -8.93 -30.68
C LEU A 157 73.16 -8.08 -31.92
N ALA A 158 73.77 -6.90 -32.02
CA ALA A 158 73.55 -5.99 -33.14
C ALA A 158 73.95 -6.64 -34.48
N ASN A 159 73.12 -6.43 -35.52
CA ASN A 159 73.32 -6.96 -36.88
C ASN A 159 73.33 -8.50 -37.04
N ASN A 160 72.67 -9.26 -36.14
CA ASN A 160 72.54 -10.72 -36.26
C ASN A 160 71.45 -11.18 -37.27
N ASN A 161 71.49 -10.65 -38.49
CA ASN A 161 70.55 -11.01 -39.56
C ASN A 161 70.69 -12.49 -39.99
N ASP A 162 71.90 -13.04 -39.96
CA ASP A 162 72.15 -14.44 -40.30
C ASP A 162 71.50 -15.41 -39.29
N GLY A 163 71.58 -15.10 -37.99
CA GLY A 163 70.89 -15.86 -36.95
C GLY A 163 69.36 -15.79 -37.12
N PHE A 164 68.82 -14.61 -37.41
CA PHE A 164 67.38 -14.44 -37.68
C PHE A 164 66.93 -15.28 -38.89
N ASN A 165 67.67 -15.23 -40.00
CA ASN A 165 67.36 -16.00 -41.20
C ASN A 165 67.43 -17.52 -40.97
N LYS A 166 68.37 -18.00 -40.13
CA LYS A 166 68.42 -19.41 -39.71
C LYS A 166 67.20 -19.83 -38.89
N CYS A 167 66.75 -18.99 -37.96
CA CYS A 167 65.52 -19.23 -37.21
C CYS A 167 64.29 -19.25 -38.11
N LEU A 168 64.19 -18.32 -39.06
CA LEU A 168 63.10 -18.27 -40.02
C LEU A 168 63.07 -19.53 -40.91
N ALA A 169 64.24 -19.98 -41.39
CA ALA A 169 64.38 -21.21 -42.17
C ALA A 169 64.01 -22.47 -41.36
N ALA A 170 64.40 -22.54 -40.08
CA ALA A 170 64.02 -23.63 -39.20
C ALA A 170 62.50 -23.65 -38.94
N HIS A 171 61.89 -22.47 -38.76
CA HIS A 171 60.44 -22.34 -38.58
C HIS A 171 59.65 -22.74 -39.83
N THR A 172 60.07 -22.34 -41.03
CA THR A 172 59.42 -22.73 -42.29
C THR A 172 59.60 -24.19 -42.65
N ALA A 173 60.74 -24.81 -42.29
CA ALA A 173 60.95 -26.26 -42.47
C ALA A 173 60.03 -27.12 -41.57
N GLY A 174 59.58 -26.60 -40.43
CA GLY A 174 58.66 -27.28 -39.51
C GLY A 174 57.17 -27.16 -39.86
N PHE A 175 56.76 -26.13 -40.61
CA PHE A 175 55.38 -25.93 -41.06
C PHE A 175 55.10 -26.73 -42.34
N LYS A 176 54.65 -27.98 -42.20
CA LYS A 176 54.00 -28.69 -43.31
C LYS A 176 52.53 -28.28 -43.37
N VAL A 177 52.19 -27.33 -44.24
CA VAL A 177 50.79 -27.08 -44.61
C VAL A 177 50.29 -28.34 -45.30
N LYS A 178 49.34 -29.05 -44.70
CA LYS A 178 48.57 -30.05 -45.44
C LYS A 178 47.71 -29.27 -46.43
N ALA A 179 48.10 -29.31 -47.70
CA ALA A 179 47.20 -28.98 -48.79
C ALA A 179 46.02 -29.97 -48.75
N GLU A 180 44.82 -29.46 -49.01
CA GLU A 180 43.54 -30.19 -49.05
C GLU A 180 43.58 -31.43 -49.94
#